data_AF-B9G8J5-F1
#
_entry.id   AF-B9G8J5-F1
#
_cell.length_a   1.000
_cell.length_b   1.000
_cell.length_c   1.000
_cell.angle_alpha   90.00
_cell.angle_beta   90.00
_cell.angle_gamma   90.00
#
_symmetry.space_group_name_H-M   'P 1'
#
loop_
_entity.id
_entity.type
_entity.pdbx_description
1 polymer ?
#
loop_
_entity_poly.entity_id
_entity_poly.type
_entity_poly.pdbx_seq_one_letter_code
_entity_poly.pdbx_strand_id
1 'polypeptide(L)'
;MGKYLRSSCKQQQQPSKSLKPNSCSREVAAEHAGEHKHNPAAAAAAGRRPPLSPPEAEIEAFFAAAELAERRRFAEKYNYDIALDRPLQGRYEWEPVST
;
A
#
# COMPACT_ATOMS: atom_id res chain seq x y z
N MET A 1 -16.33 -9.92 -4.72
CA MET A 1 -15.24 -9.18 -4.03
C MET A 1 -15.88 -8.04 -3.27
N GLY A 2 -15.68 -7.96 -1.95
CA GLY A 2 -16.18 -6.87 -1.10
C GLY A 2 -17.57 -7.12 -0.52
N LYS A 3 -17.72 -8.12 0.36
CA LYS A 3 -19.00 -8.41 1.02
C LYS A 3 -19.32 -7.44 2.16
N TYR A 4 -18.36 -6.66 2.65
CA TYR A 4 -18.49 -5.83 3.84
C TYR A 4 -18.01 -4.40 3.54
N LEU A 5 -18.91 -3.44 3.34
CA LEU A 5 -18.56 -2.01 3.17
C LEU A 5 -19.06 -1.11 4.30
N ARG A 6 -19.76 -1.66 5.30
CA ARG A 6 -20.24 -0.88 6.45
C ARG A 6 -19.56 -1.38 7.72
N SER A 7 -18.89 -0.46 8.40
CA SER A 7 -18.16 -0.72 9.64
C SER A 7 -18.77 0.13 10.75
N SER A 8 -19.06 -0.48 11.91
CA SER A 8 -19.55 0.22 13.11
C SER A 8 -18.50 0.13 14.22
N CYS A 9 -18.09 1.28 14.77
CA CYS A 9 -17.13 1.32 15.88
C CYS A 9 -17.86 1.05 17.20
N LYS A 10 -17.51 -0.04 17.89
CA LYS A 10 -18.11 -0.42 19.18
C LYS A 10 -17.94 0.65 20.27
N GLN A 11 -16.96 1.55 20.11
CA GLN A 11 -16.60 2.57 21.10
C GLN A 11 -17.42 3.87 20.96
N GLN A 12 -18.21 4.05 19.90
CA GLN A 12 -18.88 5.34 19.62
C GLN A 12 -20.29 5.45 20.22
N GLN A 13 -20.38 5.19 21.52
CA GLN A 13 -21.38 5.80 22.42
C GLN A 13 -20.72 6.77 23.43
N GLN A 14 -19.52 7.28 23.15
CA GLN A 14 -18.85 8.30 23.96
C GLN A 14 -18.51 9.53 23.09
N PRO A 15 -18.65 10.76 23.62
CA PRO A 15 -18.55 11.99 22.85
C PRO A 15 -17.18 12.15 22.18
N SER A 16 -17.22 12.64 20.95
CA SER A 16 -16.11 12.77 20.02
C SER A 16 -14.83 13.33 20.65
N LYS A 17 -13.78 12.52 20.70
CA LYS A 17 -12.41 13.02 20.83
C LYS A 17 -11.81 13.06 19.44
N SER A 18 -11.49 14.27 18.95
CA SER A 18 -10.86 14.53 17.66
C SER A 18 -9.76 13.52 17.34
N LEU A 19 -10.06 12.61 16.40
CA LEU A 19 -9.03 11.80 15.77
C LEU A 19 -8.24 12.73 14.86
N LYS A 20 -7.02 13.09 15.28
CA LYS A 20 -6.08 13.80 14.42
C LYS A 20 -5.88 12.97 13.14
N PRO A 21 -5.89 13.60 11.95
CA PRO A 21 -5.56 12.88 10.73
C PRO A 21 -4.15 12.33 10.88
N ASN A 22 -4.01 11.01 10.99
CA ASN A 22 -2.69 10.42 10.80
C ASN A 22 -2.40 10.52 9.30
N SER A 23 -1.58 11.51 8.98
CA SER A 23 -1.02 11.77 7.67
C SER A 23 -0.64 10.46 6.97
N CYS A 24 -1.34 10.14 5.87
CA CYS A 24 -0.94 9.10 4.94
C CYS A 24 0.20 9.61 4.05
N SER A 25 1.28 10.09 4.67
CA SER A 25 2.52 10.44 3.99
C SER A 25 3.59 9.52 4.52
N ARG A 26 3.73 8.34 3.91
CA ARG A 26 5.01 7.64 3.98
C ARG A 26 5.89 8.29 2.92
N GLU A 27 6.71 9.23 3.34
CA GLU A 27 7.90 9.63 2.61
C GLU A 27 8.78 8.39 2.44
N VAL A 28 8.79 7.84 1.22
CA VAL A 28 9.81 6.89 0.80
C VAL A 28 11.02 7.73 0.42
N ALA A 29 11.95 7.90 1.35
CA ALA A 29 13.28 8.38 1.00
C ALA A 29 13.95 7.30 0.14
N ALA A 30 13.72 7.39 -1.17
CA ALA A 30 14.47 6.67 -2.17
C ALA A 30 15.85 7.33 -2.28
N GLU A 31 16.74 7.03 -1.33
CA GLU A 31 18.16 7.31 -1.49
C GLU A 31 18.72 6.28 -2.48
N HIS A 32 18.71 6.63 -3.76
CA HIS A 32 19.61 6.04 -4.74
C HIS A 32 20.51 7.16 -5.25
N ALA A 33 21.63 7.35 -4.56
CA ALA A 33 22.74 8.17 -5.03
C ALA A 33 23.34 7.50 -6.27
N GLY A 34 22.73 7.77 -7.43
CA GLY A 34 23.25 7.43 -8.75
C GLY A 34 23.39 8.70 -9.55
N GLU A 35 24.55 9.36 -9.44
CA GLU A 35 24.92 10.49 -10.29
C GLU A 35 25.05 9.99 -11.75
N HIS A 36 23.96 10.04 -12.52
CA HIS A 36 23.99 9.79 -13.97
C HIS A 36 24.04 11.13 -14.71
N LYS A 37 25.26 11.65 -14.89
CA LYS A 37 25.53 12.72 -15.87
C LYS A 37 25.42 12.14 -17.27
N HIS A 38 24.21 12.02 -17.81
CA HIS A 38 24.01 11.74 -19.23
C HIS A 38 24.29 13.01 -20.03
N ASN A 39 25.47 13.09 -20.64
CA ASN A 39 25.75 14.04 -21.72
C ASN A 39 24.90 13.63 -22.95
N PRO A 40 23.93 14.44 -23.41
CA PRO A 40 23.01 14.05 -24.48
C PRO A 40 23.70 13.92 -25.86
N ALA A 41 24.96 14.34 -26.00
CA ALA A 41 25.66 14.34 -27.28
C ALA A 41 26.19 12.95 -27.72
N ALA A 42 26.35 11.98 -26.80
CA ALA A 42 26.95 10.68 -27.14
C ALA A 42 25.95 9.58 -27.52
N ALA A 43 24.65 9.78 -27.26
CA ALA A 43 23.63 8.72 -27.41
C ALA A 43 23.09 8.56 -28.85
N ALA A 44 23.46 9.45 -29.78
CA ALA A 44 22.94 9.40 -31.15
C ALA A 44 23.58 8.33 -32.06
N ALA A 45 24.66 7.65 -31.61
CA ALA A 45 25.48 6.80 -32.49
C ALA A 45 25.54 5.30 -32.12
N ALA A 46 24.84 4.82 -31.10
CA ALA A 46 24.85 3.39 -30.74
C ALA A 46 23.43 2.82 -30.82
N GLY A 47 23.27 1.77 -31.65
CA GLY A 47 21.99 1.13 -31.97
C GLY A 47 21.11 0.85 -30.74
N ARG A 48 19.79 0.96 -30.93
CA ARG A 48 18.78 0.75 -29.88
C ARG A 48 18.98 -0.58 -29.18
N ARG A 49 19.60 -0.56 -28.01
CA ARG A 49 19.55 -1.66 -27.05
C ARG A 49 18.20 -1.58 -26.33
N PRO A 50 17.36 -2.63 -26.34
CA PRO A 50 16.11 -2.60 -25.60
C PRO A 50 16.40 -2.40 -24.10
N PRO A 51 15.56 -1.65 -23.38
CA PRO A 51 15.70 -1.52 -21.94
C PRO A 51 15.65 -2.93 -21.32
N LEU A 52 16.67 -3.27 -20.52
CA LEU A 52 16.63 -4.50 -19.75
C LEU A 52 15.63 -4.31 -18.61
N SER A 53 14.55 -5.08 -18.63
CA SER A 53 13.68 -5.19 -17.46
C SER A 53 14.45 -5.90 -16.33
N PRO A 54 14.22 -5.52 -15.06
CA PRO A 54 14.72 -6.31 -13.93
C PRO A 54 14.21 -7.75 -14.01
N PRO A 55 14.90 -8.70 -13.36
CA PRO A 55 14.39 -10.06 -13.21
C PRO A 55 12.97 -10.05 -12.63
N GLU A 56 12.10 -10.91 -13.14
CA GLU A 56 10.71 -11.02 -12.67
C GLU A 56 10.61 -11.22 -11.16
N ALA A 57 11.52 -12.03 -10.60
CA ALA A 57 11.60 -12.27 -9.16
C ALA A 57 11.88 -11.00 -8.33
N GLU A 58 12.65 -10.05 -8.87
CA GLU A 58 12.93 -8.78 -8.19
C GLU A 58 11.70 -7.88 -8.18
N ILE A 59 11.02 -7.79 -9.33
CA ILE A 59 9.79 -7.02 -9.48
C ILE A 59 8.71 -7.55 -8.54
N GLU A 60 8.56 -8.87 -8.49
CA GLU A 60 7.55 -9.52 -7.63
C GLU A 60 7.87 -9.33 -6.14
N ALA A 61 9.14 -9.44 -5.75
CA ALA A 61 9.56 -9.20 -4.38
C ALA A 61 9.29 -7.75 -3.93
N PHE A 62 9.47 -6.78 -4.82
CA PHE A 62 9.18 -5.37 -4.54
C PHE A 62 7.70 -5.15 -4.23
N PHE A 63 6.81 -5.64 -5.11
CA PHE A 63 5.37 -5.48 -4.90
C PHE A 63 4.86 -6.28 -3.71
N ALA A 64 5.33 -7.51 -3.51
CA ALA A 64 4.94 -8.35 -2.37
C ALA A 64 5.30 -7.70 -1.03
N ALA A 65 6.46 -7.05 -0.93
CA ALA A 65 6.87 -6.35 0.30
C ALA A 65 5.95 -5.15 0.60
N ALA A 66 5.62 -4.34 -0.42
CA ALA A 66 4.72 -3.20 -0.28
C ALA A 66 3.29 -3.65 0.07
N GLU A 67 2.80 -4.68 -0.61
CA GLU A 67 1.46 -5.22 -0.38
C GLU A 67 1.31 -5.79 1.03
N LEU A 68 2.31 -6.53 1.52
CA LEU A 68 2.30 -7.06 2.89
C LEU A 68 2.28 -5.93 3.93
N ALA A 69 3.05 -4.86 3.71
CA ALA A 69 3.07 -3.71 4.61
C ALA A 69 1.69 -3.03 4.67
N GLU A 70 1.01 -2.88 3.53
CA GLU A 70 -0.31 -2.26 3.48
C GLU A 70 -1.40 -3.15 4.07
N ARG A 71 -1.37 -4.46 3.78
CA ARG A 71 -2.25 -5.46 4.41
C ARG A 71 -2.17 -5.40 5.94
N ARG A 72 -0.96 -5.32 6.50
CA ARG A 72 -0.74 -5.21 7.96
C ARG A 72 -1.32 -3.92 8.52
N ARG A 73 -1.01 -2.77 7.91
CA ARG A 73 -1.53 -1.46 8.33
C ARG A 73 -3.05 -1.43 8.35
N PHE A 74 -3.69 -1.99 7.32
CA PHE A 74 -5.13 -2.08 7.23
C PHE A 74 -5.69 -2.97 8.36
N ALA A 75 -5.14 -4.17 8.54
CA ALA A 75 -5.57 -5.10 9.58
C ALA A 75 -5.45 -4.51 10.99
N GLU A 76 -4.36 -3.79 11.29
CA GLU A 76 -4.16 -3.13 12.59
C GLU A 76 -5.12 -1.95 12.82
N LYS A 77 -5.40 -1.16 11.77
CA LYS A 77 -6.28 0.00 11.88
C LYS A 77 -7.75 -0.42 12.01
N TYR A 78 -8.15 -1.46 11.27
CA TYR A 78 -9.55 -1.76 11.00
C TYR A 78 -10.01 -3.14 11.46
N ASN A 79 -9.12 -3.95 12.04
CA ASN A 79 -9.38 -5.34 12.41
C ASN A 79 -10.07 -6.13 11.29
N TYR A 80 -9.51 -6.06 10.09
CA TYR A 80 -10.05 -6.75 8.91
C TYR A 80 -8.90 -7.31 8.07
N ASP A 81 -9.05 -8.56 7.63
CA ASP A 81 -8.11 -9.24 6.76
C ASP A 81 -8.60 -9.14 5.31
N ILE A 82 -7.97 -8.27 4.53
CA ILE A 82 -8.35 -8.03 3.12
C ILE A 82 -7.96 -9.18 2.20
N ALA A 83 -6.96 -9.99 2.56
CA ALA A 83 -6.54 -11.13 1.74
C ALA A 83 -7.53 -12.29 1.86
N LEU A 84 -8.08 -12.48 3.06
CA LEU A 84 -9.10 -13.50 3.33
C LEU A 84 -10.54 -12.98 3.26
N ASP A 85 -10.72 -11.69 2.97
CA ASP A 85 -12.00 -10.98 2.94
C ASP A 85 -12.87 -11.28 4.17
N ARG A 86 -12.28 -11.14 5.36
CA ARG A 86 -12.98 -11.45 6.63
C ARG A 86 -12.68 -10.45 7.74
N PRO A 87 -13.68 -10.13 8.57
CA PRO A 87 -13.45 -9.36 9.78
C PRO A 87 -12.64 -10.16 10.81
N LEU A 88 -11.78 -9.44 11.52
CA LEU A 88 -11.08 -9.90 12.71
C LEU A 88 -11.73 -9.31 13.94
N GLN A 89 -11.49 -9.90 15.11
CA GLN A 89 -11.94 -9.33 16.37
C GLN A 89 -11.23 -8.00 16.64
N GLY A 90 -11.97 -6.95 17.01
CA GLY A 90 -11.38 -5.66 17.33
C GLY A 90 -12.40 -4.54 17.54
N ARG A 91 -11.96 -3.30 17.28
CA ARG A 91 -12.73 -2.07 17.51
C ARG A 91 -13.95 -1.94 16.61
N TYR A 92 -13.85 -2.46 15.40
CA TYR A 92 -14.84 -2.34 14.36
C TYR A 92 -15.62 -3.64 14.19
N GLU A 93 -16.92 -3.54 14.01
CA GLU A 93 -17.79 -4.61 13.55
C GLU A 93 -18.13 -4.38 12.08
N TRP A 94 -17.95 -5.39 11.25
CA TRP A 94 -18.16 -5.31 9.81
C TRP A 94 -19.46 -6.01 9.43
N GLU A 95 -20.38 -5.27 8.82
CA GLU A 95 -21.69 -5.78 8.39
C GLU A 95 -21.65 -6.13 6.89
N PRO A 96 -22.24 -7.27 6.48
CA PRO A 96 -22.40 -7.57 5.08
C PRO A 96 -23.22 -6.50 4.38
N VAL A 97 -22.84 -6.13 3.16
CA VAL A 97 -23.70 -5.33 2.29
C VAL A 97 -24.74 -6.27 1.71
N SER A 98 -25.99 -6.14 2.16
CA SER A 98 -27.13 -6.75 1.49
C SER A 98 -27.21 -6.16 0.09
N THR A 99 -26.95 -6.99 -0.91
CA THR A 99 -27.13 -6.68 -2.33
C THR A 99 -28.53 -7.02 -2.76
#